data_AF-A0A932E692-F1
#
_entry.id   AF-A0A932E692-F1
#
_cell.length_a   1.000
_cell.length_b   1.000
_cell.length_c   1.000
_cell.angle_alpha   90.00
_cell.angle_beta   90.00
_cell.angle_gamma   90.00
#
_symmetry.space_group_name_H-M   'P 1'
#
loop_
_entity.id
_entity.type
_entity.pdbx_description
1 polymer ?
#
loop_
_entity_poly.entity_id
_entity_poly.type
_entity_poly.pdbx_seq_one_letter_code
_entity_poly.pdbx_strand_id
1 'polypeptide(L)'
;MSESTVSKITKVTGVCPAAQPHALAELVRRSSAPVWLVVHEEAQQADALAEDLALFHAASGGGIAPEIMLFPEAQTDNREMREAFNAASDRLAVLSRLRGRRSVGGGVPPPRGNAAKSGVRAPRLHASSLLILAIPAAPRL
;
A
#
# COMPACT_ATOMS: atom_id res chain seq x y z
N MET A 1 -3.77 -2.47 -28.94
CA MET A 1 -4.98 -3.16 -28.46
C MET A 1 -4.92 -3.15 -26.95
N SER A 2 -5.62 -2.21 -26.32
CA SER A 2 -5.60 -2.03 -24.86
C SER A 2 -6.63 -2.95 -24.24
N GLU A 3 -6.17 -3.95 -23.50
CA GLU A 3 -7.00 -4.89 -22.77
C GLU A 3 -7.63 -4.14 -21.58
N SER A 4 -8.95 -3.88 -21.66
CA SER A 4 -9.71 -3.30 -20.57
C SER A 4 -9.83 -4.34 -19.45
N THR A 5 -9.05 -4.17 -18.39
CA THR A 5 -9.12 -5.02 -17.20
C THR A 5 -10.51 -4.89 -16.56
N VAL A 6 -11.34 -5.93 -16.70
CA VAL A 6 -12.64 -6.02 -16.00
C VAL A 6 -12.38 -5.93 -14.50
N SER A 7 -12.91 -4.89 -13.85
CA SER A 7 -12.84 -4.75 -12.39
C SER A 7 -13.72 -5.81 -11.74
N LYS A 8 -13.10 -6.76 -11.05
CA LYS A 8 -13.80 -7.80 -10.27
C LYS A 8 -14.06 -7.28 -8.85
N ILE A 9 -15.32 -6.99 -8.53
CA ILE A 9 -15.73 -6.63 -7.16
C ILE A 9 -15.96 -7.92 -6.38
N THR A 10 -15.35 -8.03 -5.20
CA THR A 10 -15.53 -9.17 -4.29
C THR A 10 -15.96 -8.66 -2.92
N LYS A 11 -17.08 -9.18 -2.41
CA LYS A 11 -17.56 -8.87 -1.05
C LYS A 11 -17.22 -10.02 -0.12
N VAL A 12 -16.43 -9.73 0.92
CA VAL A 12 -16.15 -10.68 2.00
C VAL A 12 -17.14 -10.41 3.13
N THR A 13 -17.78 -11.46 3.64
CA THR A 13 -18.80 -11.37 4.71
C THR A 13 -18.52 -12.41 5.79
N GLY A 14 -19.21 -12.31 6.94
CA GLY A 14 -18.98 -13.20 8.08
C GLY A 14 -17.70 -12.89 8.89
N VAL A 15 -17.08 -11.73 8.64
CA VAL A 15 -15.91 -11.25 9.36
C VAL A 15 -16.39 -10.40 10.54
N CYS A 16 -16.07 -10.81 11.76
CA CYS A 16 -16.33 -9.98 12.94
C CYS A 16 -15.34 -8.79 12.99
N PRO A 17 -15.67 -7.68 13.65
CA PRO A 17 -14.82 -6.49 13.68
C PRO A 17 -13.37 -6.78 14.09
N ALA A 18 -13.16 -7.56 15.15
CA ALA A 18 -11.82 -7.91 15.64
C ALA A 18 -11.00 -8.80 14.66
N ALA A 19 -11.66 -9.52 13.75
CA ALA A 19 -10.99 -10.36 12.76
C ALA A 19 -10.68 -9.64 11.45
N GLN A 20 -11.12 -8.37 11.28
CA GLN A 20 -10.91 -7.62 10.04
C GLN A 20 -9.43 -7.50 9.65
N PRO A 21 -8.49 -7.14 10.54
CA PRO A 21 -7.08 -7.01 10.17
C PRO A 21 -6.48 -8.36 9.75
N HIS A 22 -6.85 -9.44 10.42
CA HIS A 22 -6.42 -10.79 10.06
C HIS A 22 -6.95 -11.23 8.69
N ALA A 23 -8.25 -11.00 8.43
CA ALA A 23 -8.86 -11.32 7.13
C ALA A 23 -8.20 -10.53 5.99
N LEU A 24 -7.89 -9.26 6.22
CA LEU A 24 -7.18 -8.42 5.26
C LEU A 24 -5.73 -8.88 5.05
N ALA A 25 -4.99 -9.24 6.11
CA ALA A 25 -3.65 -9.80 5.99
C ALA A 25 -3.64 -11.08 5.14
N GLU A 26 -4.61 -11.96 5.35
CA GLU A 26 -4.79 -13.18 4.55
C GLU A 26 -5.10 -12.88 3.08
N LEU A 27 -5.93 -11.88 2.78
CA LEU A 27 -6.23 -11.46 1.42
C LEU A 27 -4.97 -10.95 0.70
N VAL A 28 -4.20 -10.08 1.37
CA VAL A 28 -2.94 -9.53 0.86
C VAL A 28 -1.93 -10.64 0.59
N ARG A 29 -1.84 -11.62 1.50
CA ARG A 29 -0.93 -12.77 1.38
C ARG A 29 -1.30 -13.69 0.21
N ARG A 30 -2.59 -13.99 0.02
CA ARG A 30 -3.06 -14.92 -1.02
C ARG A 30 -3.06 -14.33 -2.42
N SER A 31 -3.16 -13.00 -2.52
CA SER A 31 -3.33 -12.32 -3.80
C SER A 31 -2.12 -11.44 -4.10
N SER A 32 -1.35 -11.82 -5.12
CA SER A 32 -0.16 -11.07 -5.53
C SER A 32 -0.57 -9.79 -6.26
N ALA A 33 -0.48 -8.65 -5.57
CA ALA A 33 -0.57 -7.34 -6.19
C ALA A 33 0.71 -6.52 -5.88
N PRO A 34 1.19 -5.70 -6.82
CA PRO A 34 2.35 -4.84 -6.58
C PRO A 34 2.05 -3.73 -5.58
N VAL A 35 0.80 -3.25 -5.56
CA VAL A 35 0.30 -2.22 -4.65
C VAL A 35 -1.13 -2.59 -4.24
N TRP A 36 -1.40 -2.53 -2.94
CA TRP A 36 -2.73 -2.61 -2.36
C TRP A 36 -3.17 -1.24 -1.86
N LEU A 37 -4.45 -0.94 -2.03
CA LEU A 37 -5.09 0.26 -1.51
C LEU A 37 -6.18 -0.15 -0.53
N VAL A 38 -5.97 0.12 0.75
CA VAL A 38 -6.96 -0.14 1.81
C VAL A 38 -7.62 1.18 2.13
N VAL A 39 -8.93 1.25 1.98
CA VAL A 39 -9.71 2.42 2.39
C VAL A 39 -10.36 2.08 3.74
N HIS A 40 -9.98 2.81 4.78
CA HIS A 40 -10.54 2.67 6.11
C HIS A 40 -11.43 3.88 6.44
N GLU A 41 -12.57 3.65 7.09
CA GLU A 41 -13.58 4.69 7.37
C GLU A 41 -13.21 5.60 8.55
N GLU A 42 -12.28 5.16 9.40
CA GLU A 42 -11.88 5.86 10.62
C GLU A 42 -10.37 6.11 10.59
N ALA A 43 -9.96 7.38 10.59
CA ALA A 43 -8.55 7.77 10.54
C ALA A 43 -7.78 7.34 11.79
N GLN A 44 -8.43 7.40 12.95
CA GLN A 44 -7.89 7.06 14.27
C GLN A 44 -7.50 5.58 14.37
N GLN A 45 -8.09 4.72 13.54
CA GLN A 45 -7.82 3.29 13.54
C GLN A 45 -6.78 2.87 12.50
N ALA A 46 -6.28 3.80 11.69
CA ALA A 46 -5.35 3.47 10.61
C ALA A 46 -4.00 2.98 11.16
N ASP A 47 -3.49 3.61 12.22
CA ASP A 47 -2.27 3.19 12.92
C ASP A 47 -2.43 1.79 13.53
N ALA A 48 -3.48 1.58 14.32
CA ALA A 48 -3.77 0.28 14.94
C ALA A 48 -3.95 -0.82 13.89
N LEU A 49 -4.65 -0.53 12.79
CA LEU A 49 -4.81 -1.44 11.66
C LEU A 49 -3.46 -1.77 11.01
N ALA A 50 -2.57 -0.78 10.84
CA ALA A 50 -1.24 -0.99 10.28
C ALA A 50 -0.39 -1.92 11.17
N GLU A 51 -0.43 -1.71 12.48
CA GLU A 51 0.25 -2.56 13.47
C GLU A 51 -0.29 -4.00 13.45
N ASP A 52 -1.62 -4.16 13.48
CA ASP A 52 -2.28 -5.46 13.42
C ASP A 52 -1.94 -6.21 12.12
N LEU A 53 -1.95 -5.51 10.98
CA LEU A 53 -1.59 -6.09 9.69
C LEU A 53 -0.13 -6.57 9.67
N ALA A 54 0.79 -5.77 10.22
CA ALA A 54 2.19 -6.16 10.35
C ALA A 54 2.34 -7.41 11.23
N LEU A 55 1.64 -7.44 12.37
CA LEU A 55 1.63 -8.56 13.32
C LEU A 55 1.09 -9.84 12.67
N PHE A 56 -0.10 -9.79 12.06
CA PHE A 56 -0.73 -10.97 11.46
C PHE A 56 0.05 -11.48 10.25
N HIS A 57 0.60 -10.58 9.43
CA HIS A 57 1.44 -11.00 8.32
C HIS A 57 2.74 -11.66 8.79
N ALA A 58 3.35 -11.16 9.87
CA ALA A 58 4.53 -11.79 10.47
C ALA A 58 4.20 -13.17 11.08
N ALA A 59 3.06 -13.29 11.76
CA ALA A 59 2.62 -14.53 12.40
C ALA A 59 2.26 -15.65 11.40
N SER A 60 1.73 -15.31 10.22
CA SER A 60 1.27 -16.29 9.23
C SER A 60 2.41 -17.04 8.50
N GLY A 61 3.66 -16.59 8.63
CA GLY A 61 4.85 -17.27 8.09
C GLY A 61 4.96 -17.28 6.56
N GLY A 62 6.18 -17.10 6.04
CA GLY A 62 6.49 -17.35 4.63
C GLY A 62 5.96 -16.29 3.65
N GLY A 63 6.56 -15.11 3.64
CA GLY A 63 6.32 -14.08 2.64
C GLY A 63 7.25 -12.88 2.83
N ILE A 64 7.41 -12.07 1.79
CA ILE A 64 8.07 -10.76 1.94
C ILE A 64 7.08 -9.86 2.68
N ALA A 65 7.47 -9.34 3.84
CA ALA A 65 6.63 -8.43 4.61
C ALA A 65 6.21 -7.23 3.74
N PRO A 66 4.92 -6.88 3.70
CA PRO A 66 4.47 -5.76 2.91
C PRO A 66 5.00 -4.46 3.51
N GLU A 67 5.35 -3.52 2.65
CA GLU A 67 5.65 -2.15 3.09
C GLU A 67 4.31 -1.45 3.36
N ILE A 68 3.95 -1.30 4.63
CA ILE A 68 2.71 -0.63 5.06
C ILE A 68 2.99 0.88 5.17
N MET A 69 2.21 1.68 4.45
CA MET A 69 2.28 3.15 4.49
C MET A 69 0.90 3.72 4.79
N LEU A 70 0.86 4.69 5.70
CA LEU A 70 -0.34 5.48 5.96
C LEU A 70 -0.34 6.68 5.01
N PHE A 71 -1.47 6.96 4.39
CA PHE A 71 -1.64 8.16 3.60
C PHE A 71 -2.22 9.28 4.47
N PRO A 72 -1.46 10.35 4.75
CA PRO A 72 -1.93 11.42 5.64
C PRO A 72 -3.15 12.14 5.08
N GLU A 73 -4.10 12.47 5.95
CA GLU A 73 -5.31 13.21 5.57
C GLU A 73 -5.02 14.67 5.16
N ALA A 74 -5.84 15.20 4.26
CA ALA A 74 -5.90 16.61 3.88
C ALA A 74 -6.38 17.51 5.03
N GLN A 75 -5.43 18.11 5.74
CA GLN A 75 -5.69 19.22 6.68
C GLN A 75 -6.13 20.46 5.90
N THR A 76 -7.40 20.53 5.48
CA THR A 76 -7.95 21.64 4.66
C THR A 76 -8.44 22.82 5.49
N ASP A 77 -8.84 22.58 6.75
CA ASP A 77 -9.42 23.60 7.63
C ASP A 77 -8.44 24.12 8.70
N ASN A 78 -7.19 23.65 8.68
CA ASN A 78 -6.27 23.89 9.78
C ASN A 78 -5.59 25.27 9.66
N ARG A 79 -5.80 26.12 10.67
CA ARG A 79 -5.15 27.44 10.80
C ARG A 79 -3.66 27.32 11.17
N GLU A 80 -3.20 26.13 11.56
CA GLU A 80 -1.82 25.88 11.94
C GLU A 80 -0.98 25.44 10.72
N MET A 81 -0.30 26.43 10.12
CA MET A 81 0.55 26.24 8.93
C MET A 81 1.59 25.11 9.07
N ARG A 82 2.06 24.85 10.29
CA ARG A 82 3.08 23.82 10.56
C ARG A 82 2.53 22.41 10.36
N GLU A 83 1.34 22.14 10.86
CA GLU A 83 0.71 20.82 10.75
C GLU A 83 0.31 20.53 9.29
N ALA A 84 -0.21 21.54 8.60
CA ALA A 84 -0.52 21.46 7.18
C ALA A 84 0.73 21.15 6.33
N PHE A 85 1.86 21.80 6.62
CA PHE A 85 3.13 21.54 5.93
C PHE A 85 3.67 20.13 6.19
N ASN A 86 3.61 19.67 7.44
CA ASN A 86 4.03 18.31 7.80
C ASN A 86 3.19 17.27 7.05
N ALA A 87 1.86 17.38 7.11
CA ALA A 87 0.96 16.46 6.41
C ALA A 87 1.18 16.45 4.88
N ALA A 88 1.43 17.62 4.28
CA ALA A 88 1.75 17.72 2.85
C ALA A 88 3.10 17.05 2.51
N SER A 89 4.11 17.23 3.37
CA SER A 89 5.43 16.62 3.21
C SER A 89 5.35 15.09 3.30
N ASP A 90 4.60 14.58 4.28
CA ASP A 90 4.38 13.14 4.45
C ASP A 90 3.63 12.54 3.26
N ARG A 91 2.59 13.23 2.75
CA ARG A 91 1.91 12.80 1.51
C ARG A 91 2.87 12.73 0.33
N LEU A 92 3.73 13.74 0.16
CA LEU A 92 4.72 13.76 -0.92
C LEU A 92 5.70 12.59 -0.79
N ALA A 93 6.15 12.28 0.43
CA ALA A 93 7.03 11.15 0.70
C ALA A 93 6.38 9.82 0.29
N VAL A 94 5.12 9.59 0.67
CA VAL A 94 4.34 8.39 0.30
C VAL A 94 4.15 8.30 -1.21
N LEU A 95 3.72 9.39 -1.86
CA LEU A 95 3.52 9.43 -3.32
C LEU A 95 4.83 9.23 -4.10
N SER A 96 5.95 9.75 -3.59
CA SER A 96 7.28 9.55 -4.17
C SER A 96 7.68 8.08 -4.11
N ARG A 97 7.49 7.42 -2.97
CA ARG A 97 7.71 5.97 -2.83
C ARG A 97 6.86 5.18 -3.82
N LEU A 98 5.55 5.46 -3.92
CA LEU A 98 4.66 4.80 -4.89
C LEU A 98 5.10 5.03 -6.34
N ARG A 99 5.59 6.23 -6.68
CA ARG A 99 6.11 6.53 -8.03
C ARG A 99 7.36 5.72 -8.35
N GLY A 100 8.30 5.59 -7.43
CA GLY A 100 9.51 4.79 -7.61
C GLY A 100 9.21 3.33 -7.96
N ARG A 101 8.10 2.78 -7.43
CA ARG A 101 7.69 1.39 -7.68
C ARG A 101 7.05 1.18 -9.05
N ARG A 102 6.41 2.20 -9.64
CA ARG A 102 5.90 2.12 -11.02
C ARG A 102 7.03 1.93 -12.04
N SER A 103 8.19 2.55 -11.81
CA SER A 103 9.35 2.45 -12.71
C SER A 103 9.96 1.05 -12.76
N VAL A 104 9.75 0.23 -11.72
CA VAL A 104 10.25 -1.16 -11.66
C VAL A 104 9.35 -2.14 -12.43
N GLY A 105 8.07 -1.80 -12.63
CA GLY A 105 7.13 -2.60 -13.43
C GLY A 105 7.15 -2.29 -14.93
N GLY A 106 7.74 -1.15 -15.33
CA GLY A 106 7.91 -0.73 -16.72
C GLY A 106 9.25 -1.19 -17.27
N GLY A 107 9.36 -2.46 -17.66
CA GLY A 107 10.53 -2.95 -18.39
C GLY A 107 10.62 -2.33 -19.77
N VAL A 108 11.27 -1.18 -19.91
CA VAL A 108 11.93 -0.82 -21.16
C VAL A 108 13.17 -1.72 -21.25
N PRO A 109 13.26 -2.66 -22.21
CA PRO A 109 14.49 -3.41 -22.39
C PRO A 109 15.61 -2.43 -22.75
N PRO A 110 16.80 -2.54 -22.14
CA PRO A 110 17.93 -1.71 -22.54
C PRO A 110 18.21 -1.93 -24.03
N PRO A 111 18.63 -0.90 -24.78
CA PRO A 111 19.09 -1.08 -26.15
C PRO A 111 20.19 -2.16 -26.13
N ARG A 112 20.03 -3.18 -26.98
CA ARG A 112 20.99 -4.26 -27.14
C ARG A 112 22.33 -3.69 -27.63
N GLY A 113 23.17 -3.24 -26.71
CA GLY A 113 24.57 -2.91 -26.91
C GLY A 113 25.43 -3.91 -26.13
N ASN A 114 26.12 -4.75 -26.89
CA ASN A 114 27.17 -5.73 -26.54
C ASN A 114 27.43 -6.13 -25.07
N ALA A 115 27.36 -7.45 -24.86
CA ALA A 115 27.71 -8.17 -23.66
C ALA A 115 29.17 -7.94 -23.18
N ALA A 116 29.36 -7.76 -21.87
CA ALA A 116 30.30 -8.52 -21.04
C ALA A 116 30.48 -7.88 -19.65
N LYS A 117 29.89 -8.49 -18.61
CA LYS A 117 30.55 -8.96 -17.37
C LYS A 117 29.51 -9.25 -16.28
N SER A 118 29.29 -10.55 -16.10
CA SER A 118 29.01 -11.26 -14.86
C SER A 118 28.67 -10.43 -13.60
N GLY A 119 27.43 -10.60 -13.14
CA GLY A 119 27.23 -11.27 -11.85
C GLY A 119 27.04 -10.41 -10.61
N VAL A 120 25.94 -9.65 -10.54
CA VAL A 120 25.16 -9.54 -9.29
C VAL A 120 23.69 -9.60 -9.69
N ARG A 121 23.09 -10.78 -9.55
CA ARG A 121 21.64 -10.95 -9.74
C ARG A 121 20.96 -10.29 -8.55
N ALA A 122 20.60 -9.01 -8.69
CA ALA A 122 19.83 -8.30 -7.67
C ALA A 122 18.58 -9.12 -7.32
N PRO A 123 18.30 -9.38 -6.03
CA PRO A 123 17.14 -10.15 -5.66
C PRO A 123 15.91 -9.34 -6.09
N ARG A 124 15.09 -9.92 -6.97
CA ARG A 124 13.76 -9.37 -7.29
C ARG A 124 12.86 -9.60 -6.08
N LEU A 125 13.05 -8.83 -5.03
CA LEU A 125 12.13 -8.72 -3.91
C LEU A 125 10.98 -7.83 -4.39
N HIS A 126 10.00 -8.42 -5.07
CA HIS A 126 8.71 -7.76 -5.24
C HIS A 126 8.01 -7.78 -3.86
N ALA A 127 8.42 -6.90 -2.95
CA ALA A 127 7.62 -6.60 -1.78
C ALA A 127 6.29 -6.04 -2.28
N SER A 128 5.17 -6.58 -1.83
CA SER A 128 3.88 -5.92 -2.03
C SER A 128 3.84 -4.67 -1.15
N SER A 129 3.52 -3.50 -1.69
CA SER A 129 3.28 -2.32 -0.84
C SER A 129 1.80 -2.24 -0.50
N LEU A 130 1.50 -2.02 0.77
CA LEU A 130 0.15 -1.83 1.28
C LEU A 130 -0.02 -0.36 1.66
N LEU A 131 -0.80 0.37 0.88
CA LEU A 131 -1.16 1.74 1.18
C LEU A 131 -2.50 1.76 1.91
N ILE A 132 -2.53 2.29 3.13
CA ILE A 132 -3.76 2.51 3.88
C ILE A 132 -4.13 3.98 3.71
N LEU A 133 -5.23 4.20 3.00
CA LEU A 133 -5.97 5.45 2.97
C LEU A 133 -7.00 5.42 4.09
N ALA A 134 -6.82 6.27 5.09
CA ALA A 134 -7.91 6.59 5.98
C ALA A 134 -8.71 7.75 5.37
N ILE A 135 -10.02 7.56 5.25
CA ILE A 135 -10.95 8.64 4.89
C ILE A 135 -11.60 9.08 6.20
N PRO A 136 -11.74 10.39 6.46
CA PRO A 136 -12.50 10.84 7.62
C PRO A 136 -13.93 10.31 7.54
N ALA A 137 -14.46 9.82 8.66
CA ALA A 137 -15.88 9.64 8.83
C ALA A 137 -16.56 10.98 8.52
N ALA A 138 -17.48 11.00 7.53
CA ALA A 138 -18.29 12.18 7.29
C ALA A 138 -18.96 12.61 8.61
N PRO A 139 -19.06 13.91 8.92
CA PRO A 139 -19.79 14.35 10.10
C PRO A 139 -21.21 13.80 9.99
N ARG A 140 -21.57 12.92 10.94
CA ARG A 140 -22.96 12.45 11.06
C ARG A 140 -23.79 13.69 11.42
N LEU A 141 -24.59 14.15 10.45
CA LEU A 141 -25.61 15.19 10.62
C LEU A 141 -26.75 14.69 11.51
#